data_AF-A0A5E4MI76-F1
#
_entry.id   AF-A0A5E4MI76-F1
#
_cell.length_a   1.000
_cell.length_b   1.000
_cell.length_c   1.000
_cell.angle_alpha   90.00
_cell.angle_beta   90.00
_cell.angle_gamma   90.00
#
_symmetry.space_group_name_H-M   'P 1'
#
loop_
_entity.id
_entity.type
_entity.pdbx_description
1 polymer ?
#
loop_
_entity_poly.entity_id
_entity_poly.type
_entity_poly.pdbx_seq_one_letter_code
_entity_poly.pdbx_strand_id
1 'polypeptide(L)'
;MQGYTQAELASKVGLTCKEINNYELGYVLIPIKKSYAIAEELSVSVADLLPEPVEVRKDNYCEDEDEEILYLIGIYGRIQDQELRKAIRPLIRSVYVSEKISQEEAKIEVAKNLIKEGVSVDIIAQATGLSTYEYVDTEKEICTDSIYCKIGQRIKEWRLIRRYTQKDLVDKVNLTLKEIHDYEKGYTDVRLDKLYEIAEVLSVNIKALLPKIIKEENKLLSFINEYRKTEDQESRDILDALVQFLSEDMQTGKEKIKKAEKIRVAKNLVKVGVTVDIILRTTGLAADELDAS
;
A
#
# COMPACT_ATOMS: atom_id res chain seq x y z
N MET A 1 -23.61 -15.57 17.20
CA MET A 1 -22.71 -15.12 18.28
C MET A 1 -22.40 -16.33 19.16
N GLN A 2 -21.13 -16.52 19.58
CA GLN A 2 -20.68 -17.71 20.31
C GLN A 2 -21.12 -17.77 21.80
N GLY A 3 -21.84 -16.76 22.30
CA GLY A 3 -22.48 -16.81 23.63
C GLY A 3 -21.54 -16.65 24.84
N TYR A 4 -20.29 -16.24 24.63
CA TYR A 4 -19.33 -16.04 25.73
C TYR A 4 -19.74 -14.93 26.69
N THR A 5 -19.48 -15.17 27.97
CA THR A 5 -19.38 -14.14 29.00
C THR A 5 -18.08 -13.34 28.84
N GLN A 6 -18.05 -12.11 29.39
CA GLN A 6 -16.84 -11.27 29.39
C GLN A 6 -15.63 -12.00 30.02
N ALA A 7 -15.85 -12.79 31.08
CA ALA A 7 -14.81 -13.55 31.76
C ALA A 7 -14.27 -14.70 30.89
N GLU A 8 -15.14 -15.41 30.18
CA GLU A 8 -14.75 -16.48 29.26
C GLU A 8 -13.95 -15.90 28.08
N LEU A 9 -14.43 -14.83 27.45
CA LEU A 9 -13.71 -14.18 26.35
C LEU A 9 -12.34 -13.68 26.83
N ALA A 10 -12.31 -12.97 27.95
CA ALA A 10 -11.07 -12.44 28.55
C ALA A 10 -10.02 -13.54 28.78
N SER A 11 -10.45 -14.67 29.37
CA SER A 11 -9.56 -15.82 29.62
C SER A 11 -8.97 -16.40 28.34
N LYS A 12 -9.73 -16.40 27.24
CA LYS A 12 -9.28 -16.99 25.97
C LYS A 12 -8.34 -16.09 25.17
N VAL A 13 -8.55 -14.78 25.22
CA VAL A 13 -7.72 -13.81 24.46
C VAL A 13 -6.56 -13.21 25.27
N GLY A 14 -6.32 -13.72 26.49
CA GLY A 14 -5.26 -13.25 27.38
C GLY A 14 -5.48 -11.80 27.82
N LEU A 15 -6.70 -11.49 28.26
CA LEU A 15 -7.10 -10.20 28.82
C LEU A 15 -7.77 -10.41 30.19
N THR A 16 -7.95 -9.32 30.92
CA THR A 16 -8.76 -9.29 32.13
C THR A 16 -10.22 -8.99 31.77
N CYS A 17 -11.15 -9.49 32.59
CA CYS A 17 -12.57 -9.15 32.45
C CYS A 17 -12.81 -7.64 32.47
N LYS A 18 -12.03 -6.91 33.29
CA LYS A 18 -12.07 -5.43 33.34
C LYS A 18 -11.65 -4.78 32.02
N GLU A 19 -10.65 -5.30 31.33
CA GLU A 19 -10.25 -4.79 30.00
C GLU A 19 -11.35 -5.00 28.97
N ILE A 20 -11.95 -6.21 28.90
CA ILE A 20 -13.09 -6.47 28.01
C ILE A 20 -14.26 -5.52 28.33
N ASN A 21 -14.61 -5.37 29.61
CA ASN A 21 -15.67 -4.45 30.01
C ASN A 21 -15.36 -2.99 29.63
N ASN A 22 -14.12 -2.54 29.78
CA ASN A 22 -13.72 -1.19 29.36
C ASN A 22 -13.81 -0.99 27.84
N TYR A 23 -13.50 -2.03 27.05
CA TYR A 23 -13.64 -2.01 25.60
C TYR A 23 -15.12 -1.95 25.17
N GLU A 24 -15.97 -2.80 25.73
CA GLU A 24 -17.40 -2.84 25.42
C GLU A 24 -18.12 -1.54 25.80
N LEU A 25 -17.73 -0.91 26.91
CA LEU A 25 -18.26 0.39 27.34
C LEU A 25 -17.66 1.59 26.62
N GLY A 26 -16.63 1.38 25.77
CA GLY A 26 -15.95 2.46 25.05
C GLY A 26 -15.11 3.38 25.94
N TYR A 27 -14.77 2.97 27.18
CA TYR A 27 -13.90 3.73 28.06
C TYR A 27 -12.44 3.72 27.60
N VAL A 28 -12.04 2.65 26.91
CA VAL A 28 -10.68 2.47 26.40
C VAL A 28 -10.76 1.99 24.96
N LEU A 29 -9.91 2.55 24.09
CA LEU A 29 -9.77 2.09 22.71
C LEU A 29 -9.20 0.67 22.67
N ILE A 30 -9.70 -0.15 21.75
CA ILE A 30 -9.19 -1.50 21.53
C ILE A 30 -7.95 -1.44 20.64
N PRO A 31 -6.76 -1.88 21.10
CA PRO A 31 -5.57 -1.96 20.25
C PRO A 31 -5.81 -2.93 19.10
N ILE A 32 -5.28 -2.64 17.91
CA ILE A 32 -5.57 -3.44 16.71
C ILE A 32 -5.21 -4.91 16.90
N LYS A 33 -4.05 -5.20 17.52
CA LYS A 33 -3.62 -6.57 17.79
C LYS A 33 -4.62 -7.32 18.68
N LYS A 34 -5.25 -6.63 19.64
CA LYS A 34 -6.29 -7.20 20.50
C LYS A 34 -7.61 -7.40 19.73
N SER A 35 -7.96 -6.49 18.83
CA SER A 35 -9.12 -6.66 17.93
C SER A 35 -9.01 -7.92 17.08
N TYR A 36 -7.82 -8.23 16.55
CA TYR A 36 -7.58 -9.47 15.80
C TYR A 36 -7.68 -10.72 16.67
N ALA A 37 -7.13 -10.70 17.89
CA ALA A 37 -7.24 -11.83 18.82
C ALA A 37 -8.70 -12.10 19.23
N ILE A 38 -9.48 -11.04 19.46
CA ILE A 38 -10.91 -11.13 19.76
C ILE A 38 -11.68 -11.68 18.53
N ALA A 39 -11.39 -11.18 17.33
CA ALA A 39 -12.04 -11.64 16.10
C ALA A 39 -11.78 -13.13 15.83
N GLU A 40 -10.53 -13.57 16.03
CA GLU A 40 -10.12 -14.97 15.88
C GLU A 40 -10.89 -15.88 16.84
N GLU A 41 -10.93 -15.53 18.13
CA GLU A 41 -11.66 -16.30 19.14
C GLU A 41 -13.16 -16.37 18.83
N LEU A 42 -13.75 -15.24 18.40
CA LEU A 42 -15.15 -15.19 18.01
C LEU A 42 -15.44 -15.84 16.65
N SER A 43 -14.41 -16.25 15.92
CA SER A 43 -14.50 -16.81 14.55
C SER A 43 -15.20 -15.87 13.56
N VAL A 44 -14.93 -14.57 13.66
CA VAL A 44 -15.44 -13.52 12.77
C VAL A 44 -14.29 -12.80 12.08
N SER A 45 -14.59 -11.99 11.05
CA SER A 45 -13.59 -11.07 10.50
C SER A 45 -13.38 -9.91 11.47
N VAL A 46 -12.16 -9.39 11.57
CA VAL A 46 -11.93 -8.12 12.31
C VAL A 46 -12.78 -6.98 11.75
N ALA A 47 -13.11 -7.04 10.46
CA ALA A 47 -13.99 -6.08 9.79
C ALA A 47 -15.42 -6.12 10.31
N ASP A 48 -15.84 -7.24 10.92
CA ASP A 48 -17.17 -7.40 11.54
C ASP A 48 -17.21 -6.80 12.95
N LEU A 49 -16.05 -6.52 13.56
CA LEU A 49 -15.94 -5.83 14.85
C LEU A 49 -15.91 -4.30 14.70
N LEU A 50 -15.77 -3.80 13.47
CA LEU A 50 -15.76 -2.38 13.19
C LEU A 50 -17.20 -1.85 13.09
N PRO A 51 -17.48 -0.62 13.56
CA PRO A 51 -18.77 0.01 13.32
C PRO A 51 -19.06 0.09 11.82
N GLU A 52 -20.35 0.18 11.46
CA GLU A 52 -20.76 0.34 10.07
C GLU A 52 -19.95 1.44 9.39
N PRO A 53 -19.49 1.20 8.15
CA PRO A 53 -18.58 2.12 7.50
C PRO A 53 -19.22 3.50 7.40
N VAL A 54 -18.47 4.54 7.76
CA VAL A 54 -18.81 5.92 7.41
C VAL A 54 -19.09 5.93 5.90
N GLU A 55 -20.25 6.43 5.49
CA GLU A 55 -20.58 6.60 4.08
C GLU A 55 -19.47 7.47 3.45
N VAL A 56 -18.55 6.82 2.75
CA VAL A 56 -17.59 7.55 1.92
C VAL A 56 -18.45 8.23 0.86
N ARG A 57 -18.54 9.56 0.91
CA ARG A 57 -19.32 10.34 -0.05
C ARG A 57 -18.94 9.87 -1.45
N LYS A 58 -19.91 9.34 -2.21
CA LYS A 58 -19.72 8.84 -3.58
C LYS A 58 -19.10 9.89 -4.50
N ASP A 59 -19.20 11.16 -4.14
CA ASP A 59 -18.78 12.30 -4.92
C ASP A 59 -17.26 12.58 -4.83
N ASN A 60 -16.52 11.82 -4.01
CA ASN A 60 -15.08 11.98 -3.78
C ASN A 60 -14.22 10.85 -4.38
N TYR A 61 -14.78 10.06 -5.30
CA TYR A 61 -13.93 9.31 -6.23
C TYR A 61 -13.24 10.33 -7.13
N CYS A 62 -11.90 10.38 -7.10
CA CYS A 62 -11.13 11.21 -8.02
C CYS A 62 -11.53 10.85 -9.46
N GLU A 63 -12.24 11.76 -10.12
CA GLU A 63 -12.57 11.70 -11.55
C GLU A 63 -11.30 11.80 -12.44
N ASP A 64 -10.12 12.04 -11.86
CA ASP A 64 -8.84 12.19 -12.57
C ASP A 64 -7.99 10.90 -12.62
N GLU A 65 -8.48 9.75 -12.12
CA GLU A 65 -7.73 8.47 -12.06
C GLU A 65 -7.82 7.61 -13.34
N ASP A 66 -8.34 8.17 -14.42
CA ASP A 66 -8.94 7.38 -15.48
C ASP A 66 -8.00 7.00 -16.63
N GLU A 67 -7.00 7.75 -17.08
CA GLU A 67 -6.38 7.41 -18.39
C GLU A 67 -5.64 6.05 -18.49
N GLU A 68 -4.97 5.59 -17.42
CA GLU A 68 -4.19 4.33 -17.43
C GLU A 68 -4.99 3.15 -16.84
N ILE A 69 -5.83 3.43 -15.84
CA ILE A 69 -6.80 2.47 -15.30
C ILE A 69 -7.94 2.24 -16.31
N LEU A 70 -8.34 3.23 -17.12
CA LEU A 70 -9.29 3.06 -18.25
C LEU A 70 -8.71 2.21 -19.37
N TYR A 71 -7.41 2.26 -19.63
CA TYR A 71 -6.77 1.35 -20.59
C TYR A 71 -6.96 -0.11 -20.16
N LEU A 72 -6.74 -0.39 -18.87
CA LEU A 72 -6.97 -1.71 -18.27
C LEU A 72 -8.47 -2.03 -18.10
N ILE A 73 -9.33 -1.02 -17.84
CA ILE A 73 -10.81 -1.16 -17.88
C ILE A 73 -11.30 -1.43 -19.31
N GLY A 74 -10.60 -0.96 -20.34
CA GLY A 74 -10.91 -1.25 -21.74
C GLY A 74 -10.71 -2.73 -22.08
N ILE A 75 -9.67 -3.36 -21.50
CA ILE A 75 -9.49 -4.82 -21.54
C ILE A 75 -10.54 -5.51 -20.65
N TYR A 76 -10.80 -4.97 -19.46
CA TYR A 76 -11.81 -5.43 -18.50
C TYR A 76 -13.25 -5.44 -19.04
N GLY A 77 -13.60 -4.44 -19.86
CA GLY A 77 -14.91 -4.30 -20.51
C GLY A 77 -15.11 -5.26 -21.67
N ARG A 78 -14.02 -5.81 -22.23
CA ARG A 78 -14.06 -6.86 -23.27
C ARG A 78 -14.24 -8.26 -22.70
N ILE A 79 -13.78 -8.49 -21.47
CA ILE A 79 -14.04 -9.75 -20.75
C ILE A 79 -15.53 -9.80 -20.46
N GLN A 80 -16.29 -10.70 -21.08
CA GLN A 80 -17.74 -10.81 -20.83
C GLN A 80 -18.05 -11.53 -19.52
N ASP A 81 -17.14 -12.38 -19.06
CA ASP A 81 -17.31 -13.19 -17.86
C ASP A 81 -17.13 -12.39 -16.56
N GLN A 82 -18.19 -12.33 -15.75
CA GLN A 82 -18.24 -11.57 -14.51
C GLN A 82 -17.35 -12.16 -13.41
N GLU A 83 -17.16 -13.47 -13.37
CA GLU A 83 -16.32 -14.14 -12.37
C GLU A 83 -14.84 -13.96 -12.72
N LEU A 84 -14.49 -14.05 -14.00
CA LEU A 84 -13.14 -13.75 -14.50
C LEU A 84 -12.77 -12.28 -14.26
N ARG A 85 -13.70 -11.34 -14.48
CA ARG A 85 -13.53 -9.93 -14.12
C ARG A 85 -13.24 -9.74 -12.63
N LYS A 86 -13.97 -10.43 -11.75
CA LYS A 86 -13.72 -10.35 -10.29
C LYS A 86 -12.33 -10.87 -9.93
N ALA A 87 -11.85 -11.91 -10.61
CA ALA A 87 -10.55 -12.53 -10.36
C ALA A 87 -9.36 -11.72 -10.90
N ILE A 88 -9.53 -11.02 -12.03
CA ILE A 88 -8.45 -10.22 -12.65
C ILE A 88 -8.25 -8.88 -11.95
N ARG A 89 -9.30 -8.29 -11.36
CA ARG A 89 -9.21 -6.98 -10.69
C ARG A 89 -8.10 -6.90 -9.61
N PRO A 90 -7.93 -7.89 -8.71
CA PRO A 90 -6.79 -7.94 -7.79
C PRO A 90 -5.43 -7.93 -8.48
N LEU A 91 -5.28 -8.62 -9.62
CA LEU A 91 -4.01 -8.71 -10.36
C LEU A 91 -3.63 -7.36 -10.98
N ILE A 92 -4.57 -6.71 -11.66
CA ILE A 92 -4.39 -5.35 -12.20
C ILE A 92 -3.96 -4.39 -11.10
N ARG A 93 -4.65 -4.44 -9.94
CA ARG A 93 -4.30 -3.61 -8.79
C ARG A 93 -2.88 -3.91 -8.30
N SER A 94 -2.47 -5.17 -8.21
CA SER A 94 -1.12 -5.52 -7.75
C SER A 94 -0.03 -5.03 -8.69
N VAL A 95 -0.26 -5.06 -10.00
CA VAL A 95 0.66 -4.52 -11.01
C VAL A 95 0.82 -3.02 -10.79
N TYR A 96 -0.28 -2.28 -10.79
CA TYR A 96 -0.24 -0.83 -10.57
C TYR A 96 0.45 -0.44 -9.27
N VAL A 97 0.15 -1.13 -8.17
CA VAL A 97 0.80 -0.92 -6.87
C VAL A 97 2.31 -1.18 -6.97
N SER A 98 2.72 -2.25 -7.65
CA SER A 98 4.14 -2.60 -7.81
C SER A 98 4.92 -1.55 -8.61
N GLU A 99 4.29 -0.90 -9.58
CA GLU A 99 4.89 0.21 -10.33
C GLU A 99 5.13 1.40 -9.42
N LYS A 100 4.14 1.80 -8.62
CA LYS A 100 4.28 2.92 -7.67
C LYS A 100 5.33 2.63 -6.60
N ILE A 101 5.40 1.40 -6.12
CA ILE A 101 6.48 0.95 -5.22
C ILE A 101 7.84 1.07 -5.91
N SER A 102 7.95 0.68 -7.17
CA SER A 102 9.20 0.76 -7.94
C SER A 102 9.66 2.20 -8.16
N GLN A 103 8.72 3.13 -8.40
CA GLN A 103 9.02 4.56 -8.46
C GLN A 103 9.57 5.06 -7.11
N GLU A 104 8.92 4.72 -6.00
CA GLU A 104 9.39 5.12 -4.68
C GLU A 104 10.77 4.53 -4.34
N GLU A 105 11.01 3.25 -4.68
CA GLU A 105 12.32 2.59 -4.54
C GLU A 105 13.43 3.36 -5.27
N ALA A 106 13.16 3.80 -6.51
CA ALA A 106 14.12 4.57 -7.29
C ALA A 106 14.45 5.92 -6.64
N LYS A 107 13.44 6.64 -6.13
CA LYS A 107 13.66 7.91 -5.40
C LYS A 107 14.50 7.69 -4.15
N ILE A 108 14.21 6.65 -3.37
CA ILE A 108 14.95 6.32 -2.15
C ILE A 108 16.41 5.99 -2.48
N GLU A 109 16.65 5.20 -3.52
CA GLU A 109 18.00 4.87 -3.98
C GLU A 109 18.80 6.13 -4.33
N VAL A 110 18.22 7.03 -5.12
CA VAL A 110 18.84 8.31 -5.49
C VAL A 110 19.08 9.18 -4.25
N ALA A 111 18.10 9.29 -3.35
CA ALA A 111 18.23 10.07 -2.11
C ALA A 111 19.37 9.54 -1.22
N LYS A 112 19.48 8.22 -1.05
CA LYS A 112 20.60 7.59 -0.32
C LYS A 112 21.95 7.94 -0.94
N ASN A 113 22.05 7.97 -2.26
CA ASN A 113 23.28 8.33 -2.96
C ASN A 113 23.58 9.83 -2.85
N LEU A 114 22.57 10.71 -2.96
CA LEU A 114 22.73 12.16 -2.81
C LEU A 114 23.25 12.55 -1.42
N ILE A 115 22.77 11.89 -0.36
CA ILE A 115 23.31 12.09 0.99
C ILE A 115 24.81 11.74 1.06
N LYS A 116 25.24 10.65 0.41
CA LYS A 116 26.66 10.26 0.38
C LYS A 116 27.53 11.27 -0.36
N GLU A 117 26.99 11.95 -1.37
CA GLU A 117 27.65 13.05 -2.09
C GLU A 117 27.57 14.40 -1.34
N GLY A 118 27.00 14.44 -0.14
CA GLY A 118 26.93 15.64 0.68
C GLY A 118 25.85 16.65 0.25
N VAL A 119 24.87 16.22 -0.56
CA VAL A 119 23.73 17.07 -0.93
C VAL A 119 22.83 17.30 0.27
N SER A 120 22.39 18.55 0.46
CA SER A 120 21.55 18.93 1.60
C SER A 120 20.19 18.21 1.58
N VAL A 121 19.67 17.95 2.77
CA VAL A 121 18.35 17.34 2.97
C VAL A 121 17.23 18.13 2.27
N ASP A 122 17.29 19.47 2.31
CA ASP A 122 16.26 20.32 1.71
C ASP A 122 16.23 20.15 0.17
N ILE A 123 17.40 20.06 -0.46
CA ILE A 123 17.50 19.81 -1.91
C ILE A 123 16.96 18.42 -2.26
N ILE A 124 17.30 17.41 -1.45
CA ILE A 124 16.81 16.03 -1.66
C ILE A 124 15.28 15.99 -1.53
N ALA A 125 14.73 16.63 -0.49
CA ALA A 125 13.29 16.72 -0.28
C ALA A 125 12.59 17.44 -1.44
N GLN A 126 13.15 18.55 -1.93
CA GLN A 126 12.62 19.26 -3.10
C GLN A 126 12.64 18.41 -4.38
N ALA A 127 13.72 17.65 -4.60
CA ALA A 127 13.88 16.87 -5.83
C ALA A 127 13.07 15.58 -5.86
N THR A 128 12.93 14.91 -4.71
CA THR A 128 12.34 13.57 -4.59
C THR A 128 10.95 13.56 -3.96
N GLY A 129 10.60 14.58 -3.18
CA GLY A 129 9.42 14.61 -2.32
C GLY A 129 9.54 13.76 -1.06
N LEU A 130 10.71 13.16 -0.79
CA LEU A 130 10.94 12.29 0.36
C LEU A 130 11.32 13.09 1.60
N SER A 131 10.87 12.60 2.75
CA SER A 131 11.36 12.99 4.06
C SER A 131 12.64 12.25 4.43
N THR A 132 13.41 12.80 5.37
CA THR A 132 14.67 12.18 5.85
C THR A 132 14.47 10.77 6.39
N TYR A 133 13.33 10.49 7.03
CA TYR A 133 13.02 9.17 7.59
C TYR A 133 12.97 8.07 6.51
N GLU A 134 12.67 8.42 5.25
CA GLU A 134 12.46 7.43 4.19
C GLU A 134 13.75 6.86 3.60
N TYR A 135 14.86 7.59 3.71
CA TYR A 135 16.16 7.21 3.13
C TYR A 135 17.33 7.24 4.12
N VAL A 136 17.18 7.85 5.29
CA VAL A 136 18.15 7.73 6.38
C VAL A 136 17.73 6.53 7.24
N ASP A 137 18.40 5.39 7.02
CA ASP A 137 18.11 4.16 7.75
C ASP A 137 18.27 4.40 9.26
N THR A 138 17.16 4.39 10.00
CA THR A 138 17.21 4.12 11.44
C THR A 138 17.06 2.62 11.57
N GLU A 139 18.14 1.93 11.93
CA GLU A 139 18.22 0.48 12.11
C GLU A 139 17.25 0.01 13.21
N LYS A 140 15.95 -0.07 12.88
CA LYS A 140 14.98 -0.88 13.61
C LYS A 140 14.72 -2.11 12.78
N GLU A 141 14.85 -3.27 13.42
CA GLU A 141 14.52 -4.57 12.84
C GLU A 141 13.15 -4.50 12.16
N ILE A 142 13.14 -4.73 10.85
CA ILE A 142 11.91 -4.70 10.05
C ILE A 142 11.13 -5.95 10.43
N CYS A 143 10.07 -5.80 11.24
CA CYS A 143 9.24 -6.92 11.66
C CYS A 143 8.28 -7.33 10.53
N THR A 144 8.78 -8.00 9.51
CA THR A 144 8.06 -8.31 8.26
C THR A 144 6.69 -8.99 8.44
N ASP A 145 6.47 -9.69 9.56
CA ASP A 145 5.29 -10.53 9.76
C ASP A 145 4.26 -10.00 10.78
N SER A 146 4.53 -8.85 11.44
CA SER A 146 3.57 -8.31 12.40
C SER A 146 2.30 -7.77 11.73
N ILE A 147 1.18 -7.76 12.47
CA ILE A 147 -0.07 -7.13 12.01
C ILE A 147 0.13 -5.64 11.68
N TYR A 148 1.00 -4.96 12.43
CA TYR A 148 1.31 -3.55 12.21
C TYR A 148 2.02 -3.33 10.88
N CYS A 149 2.98 -4.20 10.52
CA CYS A 149 3.64 -4.11 9.22
C CYS A 149 2.69 -4.39 8.07
N LYS A 150 1.76 -5.34 8.21
CA LYS A 150 0.75 -5.58 7.17
C LYS A 150 -0.20 -4.39 7.00
N ILE A 151 -0.63 -3.74 8.08
CA ILE A 151 -1.46 -2.51 8.02
C ILE A 151 -0.65 -1.36 7.43
N GLY A 152 0.58 -1.16 7.91
CA GLY A 152 1.50 -0.14 7.42
C GLY A 152 1.75 -0.25 5.91
N GLN A 153 1.94 -1.47 5.41
CA GLN A 153 2.04 -1.75 3.98
C GLN A 153 0.76 -1.31 3.24
N ARG A 154 -0.44 -1.63 3.74
CA ARG A 154 -1.69 -1.18 3.09
C ARG A 154 -1.83 0.34 3.09
N ILE A 155 -1.47 1.02 4.18
CA ILE A 155 -1.45 2.48 4.24
C ILE A 155 -0.52 3.04 3.14
N LYS A 156 0.71 2.53 3.07
CA LYS A 156 1.70 2.93 2.07
C LYS A 156 1.21 2.68 0.63
N GLU A 157 0.66 1.51 0.35
CA GLU A 157 0.12 1.16 -0.97
C GLU A 157 -0.94 2.17 -1.42
N TRP A 158 -1.91 2.46 -0.56
CA TRP A 158 -2.98 3.40 -0.87
C TRP A 158 -2.49 4.85 -0.96
N ARG A 159 -1.53 5.25 -0.10
CA ARG A 159 -0.85 6.55 -0.22
C ARG A 159 -0.19 6.71 -1.59
N LEU A 160 0.56 5.70 -2.02
CA LEU A 160 1.26 5.70 -3.31
C LEU A 160 0.29 5.66 -4.50
N ILE A 161 -0.83 4.93 -4.39
CA ILE A 161 -1.92 4.98 -5.39
C ILE A 161 -2.44 6.41 -5.54
N ARG A 162 -2.64 7.13 -4.44
CA ARG A 162 -3.04 8.54 -4.43
C ARG A 162 -1.92 9.52 -4.83
N ARG A 163 -0.73 9.01 -5.14
CA ARG A 163 0.48 9.79 -5.46
C ARG A 163 0.89 10.75 -4.35
N TYR A 164 0.54 10.45 -3.10
CA TYR A 164 0.90 11.25 -1.94
C TYR A 164 2.30 10.88 -1.44
N THR A 165 3.07 11.88 -1.06
CA THR A 165 4.27 11.72 -0.21
C THR A 165 3.85 11.47 1.23
N GLN A 166 4.77 11.01 2.09
CA GLN A 166 4.48 10.93 3.53
C GLN A 166 4.12 12.32 4.11
N LYS A 167 4.71 13.40 3.55
CA LYS A 167 4.39 14.78 3.91
C LYS A 167 2.95 15.17 3.52
N ASP A 168 2.52 14.81 2.31
CA ASP A 168 1.15 15.10 1.86
C ASP A 168 0.11 14.40 2.76
N LEU A 169 0.42 13.19 3.24
CA LEU A 169 -0.45 12.46 4.16
C LEU A 169 -0.48 13.09 5.56
N VAL A 170 0.69 13.54 6.06
CA VAL A 170 0.81 14.31 7.31
C VAL A 170 -0.05 15.56 7.30
N ASP A 171 0.04 16.35 6.24
CA ASP A 171 -0.65 17.64 6.12
C ASP A 171 -2.18 17.47 6.10
N LYS A 172 -2.68 16.25 5.82
CA LYS A 172 -4.11 15.91 5.77
C LYS A 172 -4.65 15.25 7.04
N VAL A 173 -3.84 14.46 7.74
CA VAL A 173 -4.28 13.65 8.92
C VAL A 173 -3.87 14.30 10.26
N ASN A 174 -3.18 15.45 10.23
CA ASN A 174 -2.65 16.12 11.42
C ASN A 174 -1.83 15.17 12.32
N LEU A 175 -0.94 14.42 11.68
CA LEU A 175 0.04 13.52 12.30
C LEU A 175 1.45 14.05 12.04
N THR A 176 2.44 13.58 12.77
CA THR A 176 3.84 13.90 12.47
C THR A 176 4.39 13.00 11.36
N LEU A 177 5.42 13.48 10.66
CA LEU A 177 6.15 12.67 9.66
C LEU A 177 6.70 11.38 10.28
N LYS A 178 7.17 11.46 11.53
CA LYS A 178 7.65 10.29 12.26
C LYS A 178 6.55 9.27 12.50
N GLU A 179 5.34 9.70 12.86
CA GLU A 179 4.21 8.80 13.07
C GLU A 179 3.80 8.10 11.77
N ILE A 180 3.64 8.83 10.67
CA ILE A 180 3.33 8.21 9.36
C ILE A 180 4.43 7.22 8.95
N HIS A 181 5.71 7.60 9.13
CA HIS A 181 6.81 6.70 8.85
C HIS A 181 6.77 5.43 9.71
N ASP A 182 6.62 5.58 11.03
CA ASP A 182 6.57 4.47 11.97
C ASP A 182 5.34 3.58 11.71
N TYR A 183 4.21 4.15 11.28
CA TYR A 183 3.01 3.41 10.85
C TYR A 183 3.26 2.61 9.57
N GLU A 184 3.78 3.24 8.51
CA GLU A 184 4.04 2.57 7.23
C GLU A 184 5.10 1.46 7.34
N LYS A 185 6.07 1.63 8.24
CA LYS A 185 7.06 0.60 8.58
C LYS A 185 6.54 -0.45 9.55
N GLY A 186 5.43 -0.18 10.24
CA GLY A 186 4.87 -1.04 11.29
C GLY A 186 5.73 -1.08 12.56
N TYR A 187 6.50 -0.02 12.83
CA TYR A 187 7.27 0.13 14.06
C TYR A 187 6.40 0.42 15.29
N THR A 188 5.17 0.87 15.08
CA THR A 188 4.21 1.14 16.15
C THR A 188 2.79 0.78 15.72
N ASP A 189 1.90 0.62 16.70
CA ASP A 189 0.48 0.38 16.44
C ASP A 189 -0.19 1.65 15.89
N VAL A 190 -1.11 1.48 14.95
CA VAL A 190 -1.96 2.55 14.44
C VAL A 190 -3.25 2.52 15.24
N ARG A 191 -3.56 3.59 15.96
CA ARG A 191 -4.82 3.65 16.69
C ARG A 191 -6.00 3.58 15.71
N LEU A 192 -7.10 2.95 16.12
CA LEU A 192 -8.25 2.73 15.24
C LEU A 192 -8.86 4.05 14.72
N ASP A 193 -8.98 5.06 15.59
CA ASP A 193 -9.44 6.41 15.22
C ASP A 193 -8.54 7.05 14.15
N LYS A 194 -7.21 6.94 14.31
CA LYS A 194 -6.26 7.40 13.29
C LYS A 194 -6.33 6.59 12.01
N LEU A 195 -6.58 5.29 12.09
CA LEU A 195 -6.77 4.46 10.91
C LEU A 195 -8.04 4.87 10.12
N TYR A 196 -9.10 5.31 10.80
CA TYR A 196 -10.28 5.90 10.17
C TYR A 196 -9.96 7.22 9.46
N GLU A 197 -9.26 8.15 10.12
CA GLU A 197 -8.85 9.43 9.52
C GLU A 197 -7.96 9.20 8.28
N ILE A 198 -7.01 8.26 8.35
CA ILE A 198 -6.17 7.88 7.22
C ILE A 198 -7.01 7.29 6.08
N ALA A 199 -7.98 6.42 6.38
CA ALA A 199 -8.86 5.84 5.37
C ALA A 199 -9.72 6.90 4.67
N GLU A 200 -10.22 7.89 5.42
CA GLU A 200 -10.97 9.02 4.89
C GLU A 200 -10.10 9.88 3.96
N VAL A 201 -8.89 10.25 4.39
CA VAL A 201 -7.94 11.04 3.59
C VAL A 201 -7.51 10.31 2.32
N LEU A 202 -7.36 8.98 2.39
CA LEU A 202 -7.06 8.14 1.23
C LEU A 202 -8.32 7.83 0.39
N SER A 203 -9.49 8.32 0.80
CA SER A 203 -10.80 8.07 0.18
C SER A 203 -11.04 6.58 -0.06
N VAL A 204 -10.83 5.77 0.98
CA VAL A 204 -11.06 4.31 0.97
C VAL A 204 -11.88 3.86 2.17
N ASN A 205 -12.54 2.72 2.02
CA ASN A 205 -13.12 2.05 3.17
C ASN A 205 -12.01 1.53 4.10
N ILE A 206 -12.15 1.68 5.42
CA ILE A 206 -11.17 1.19 6.41
C ILE A 206 -10.80 -0.30 6.23
N LYS A 207 -11.74 -1.13 5.76
CA LYS A 207 -11.50 -2.55 5.45
C LYS A 207 -10.40 -2.76 4.41
N ALA A 208 -10.15 -1.76 3.55
CA ALA A 208 -9.08 -1.80 2.56
C ALA A 208 -7.68 -1.58 3.15
N LEU A 209 -7.59 -1.03 4.37
CA LEU A 209 -6.35 -0.88 5.14
C LEU A 209 -6.08 -2.07 6.06
N LEU A 210 -7.09 -2.90 6.30
CA LEU A 210 -6.95 -4.10 7.12
C LEU A 210 -6.33 -5.25 6.31
N PRO A 211 -5.37 -5.97 6.89
CA PRO A 211 -4.85 -7.21 6.31
C PRO A 211 -5.98 -8.19 6.07
N LYS A 212 -6.10 -8.61 4.82
CA LYS A 212 -6.92 -9.76 4.45
C LYS A 212 -6.28 -10.98 5.07
N ILE A 213 -6.95 -11.59 6.04
CA ILE A 213 -6.50 -12.88 6.59
C ILE A 213 -6.43 -13.85 5.39
N ILE A 214 -5.29 -14.55 5.27
CA ILE A 214 -4.75 -15.46 4.25
C ILE A 214 -5.76 -16.28 3.38
N LYS A 215 -7.03 -16.37 3.78
CA LYS A 215 -8.10 -17.05 3.05
C LYS A 215 -8.38 -16.49 1.65
N GLU A 216 -8.18 -15.19 1.38
CA GLU A 216 -8.53 -14.63 0.04
C GLU A 216 -7.46 -14.89 -1.04
N GLU A 217 -6.17 -14.87 -0.70
CA GLU A 217 -5.10 -15.19 -1.67
C GLU A 217 -5.18 -16.67 -2.09
N ASN A 218 -5.44 -17.55 -1.12
CA ASN A 218 -5.75 -18.96 -1.38
C ASN A 218 -7.02 -19.13 -2.22
N LYS A 219 -8.00 -18.23 -2.08
CA LYS A 219 -9.25 -18.25 -2.85
C LYS A 219 -9.05 -17.78 -4.30
N LEU A 220 -8.16 -16.81 -4.53
CA LEU A 220 -7.77 -16.40 -5.88
C LEU A 220 -6.99 -17.52 -6.58
N LEU A 221 -6.02 -18.12 -5.88
CA LEU A 221 -5.26 -19.26 -6.38
C LEU A 221 -6.16 -20.48 -6.65
N SER A 222 -7.11 -20.77 -5.75
CA SER A 222 -8.07 -21.84 -5.97
C SER A 222 -8.98 -21.52 -7.16
N PHE A 223 -9.47 -20.29 -7.28
CA PHE A 223 -10.31 -19.85 -8.39
C PHE A 223 -9.57 -19.96 -9.73
N ILE A 224 -8.34 -19.47 -9.84
CA ILE A 224 -7.51 -19.60 -11.05
C ILE A 224 -7.31 -21.09 -11.40
N ASN A 225 -7.03 -21.93 -10.42
CA ASN A 225 -6.84 -23.37 -10.63
C ASN A 225 -8.14 -24.09 -11.00
N GLU A 226 -9.30 -23.64 -10.50
CA GLU A 226 -10.62 -24.14 -10.87
C GLU A 226 -10.98 -23.69 -12.29
N TYR A 227 -10.69 -22.44 -12.64
CA TYR A 227 -10.87 -21.91 -14.00
C TYR A 227 -10.00 -22.64 -15.02
N ARG A 228 -8.77 -23.00 -14.66
CA ARG A 228 -7.89 -23.83 -15.51
C ARG A 228 -8.44 -25.25 -15.75
N LYS A 229 -9.49 -25.66 -15.03
CA LYS A 229 -10.14 -26.98 -15.17
C LYS A 229 -11.48 -26.93 -15.91
N THR A 230 -12.02 -25.77 -16.29
CA THR A 230 -13.30 -25.64 -17.03
C THR A 230 -13.16 -26.06 -18.50
N GLU A 231 -14.18 -26.62 -19.17
CA GLU A 231 -14.03 -27.12 -20.56
C GLU A 231 -13.76 -26.03 -21.63
N ASP A 232 -13.86 -24.75 -21.27
CA ASP A 232 -13.66 -23.63 -22.19
C ASP A 232 -12.18 -23.29 -22.39
N GLN A 233 -11.60 -23.84 -23.45
CA GLN A 233 -10.20 -23.65 -23.81
C GLN A 233 -9.87 -22.18 -24.16
N GLU A 234 -10.80 -21.44 -24.77
CA GLU A 234 -10.56 -20.05 -25.18
C GLU A 234 -10.37 -19.14 -23.97
N SER A 235 -11.21 -19.28 -22.94
CA SER A 235 -11.07 -18.53 -21.68
C SER A 235 -9.80 -18.90 -20.91
N ARG A 236 -9.34 -20.16 -20.98
CA ARG A 236 -8.07 -20.58 -20.36
C ARG A 236 -6.87 -19.94 -21.05
N ASP A 237 -6.86 -19.97 -22.38
CA ASP A 237 -5.77 -19.38 -23.17
C ASP A 237 -5.70 -17.86 -22.94
N ILE A 238 -6.86 -17.18 -22.82
CA ILE A 238 -6.93 -15.76 -22.46
C ILE A 238 -6.39 -15.52 -21.04
N LEU A 239 -6.77 -16.34 -20.07
CA LEU A 239 -6.30 -16.22 -18.68
C LEU A 239 -4.80 -16.46 -18.56
N ASP A 240 -4.27 -17.51 -19.19
CA ASP A 240 -2.84 -17.83 -19.15
C ASP A 240 -2.02 -16.75 -19.90
N ALA A 241 -2.50 -16.26 -21.05
CA ALA A 241 -1.88 -15.13 -21.75
C ALA A 241 -1.87 -13.85 -20.91
N LEU A 242 -2.95 -13.53 -20.20
CA LEU A 242 -3.02 -12.38 -19.28
C LEU A 242 -2.06 -12.55 -18.10
N VAL A 243 -2.02 -13.72 -17.47
CA VAL A 243 -1.10 -13.98 -16.35
C VAL A 243 0.35 -13.90 -16.80
N GLN A 244 0.68 -14.48 -17.96
CA GLN A 244 2.03 -14.42 -18.53
C GLN A 244 2.41 -12.99 -18.90
N PHE A 245 1.54 -12.26 -19.60
CA PHE A 245 1.74 -10.85 -19.93
C PHE A 245 2.01 -10.02 -18.68
N LEU A 246 1.15 -10.10 -17.66
CA LEU A 246 1.32 -9.34 -16.43
C LEU A 246 2.62 -9.74 -15.69
N SER A 247 3.01 -11.01 -15.70
CA SER A 247 4.23 -11.48 -15.03
C SER A 247 5.52 -11.02 -15.74
N GLU A 248 5.58 -11.11 -17.07
CA GLU A 248 6.75 -10.72 -17.87
C GLU A 248 6.92 -9.19 -17.92
N ASP A 249 5.81 -8.46 -18.08
CA ASP A 249 5.80 -7.00 -18.11
C ASP A 249 6.09 -6.42 -16.72
N MET A 250 5.71 -7.11 -15.63
CA MET A 250 6.12 -6.71 -14.27
C MET A 250 7.63 -6.80 -14.05
N GLN A 251 8.32 -7.82 -14.56
CA GLN A 251 9.78 -7.95 -14.38
C GLN A 251 10.57 -6.96 -15.25
N THR A 252 10.21 -6.85 -16.53
CA THR A 252 10.92 -5.98 -17.47
C THR A 252 10.50 -4.51 -17.34
N GLY A 253 9.26 -4.24 -16.93
CA GLY A 253 8.73 -2.92 -16.65
C GLY A 253 9.33 -2.30 -15.40
N LYS A 254 9.63 -3.09 -14.35
CA LYS A 254 10.20 -2.58 -13.09
C LYS A 254 11.45 -1.72 -13.32
N GLU A 255 12.43 -2.22 -14.07
CA GLU A 255 13.67 -1.47 -14.32
C GLU A 255 13.45 -0.24 -15.21
N LYS A 256 12.54 -0.33 -16.20
CA LYS A 256 12.16 0.81 -17.04
C LYS A 256 11.48 1.91 -16.22
N ILE A 257 10.56 1.54 -15.32
CA ILE A 257 9.84 2.45 -14.43
C ILE A 257 10.83 3.12 -13.48
N LYS A 258 11.74 2.36 -12.87
CA LYS A 258 12.80 2.91 -12.02
C LYS A 258 13.66 3.91 -12.78
N LYS A 259 14.08 3.56 -13.99
CA LYS A 259 14.90 4.44 -14.84
C LYS A 259 14.16 5.73 -15.20
N ALA A 260 12.90 5.65 -15.62
CA ALA A 260 12.07 6.82 -15.91
C ALA A 260 11.91 7.72 -14.68
N GLU A 261 11.72 7.14 -13.49
CA GLU A 261 11.64 7.89 -12.24
C GLU A 261 12.98 8.55 -11.87
N LYS A 262 14.11 7.86 -12.07
CA LYS A 262 15.46 8.44 -11.90
C LYS A 262 15.67 9.63 -12.83
N ILE A 263 15.24 9.56 -14.08
CA ILE A 263 15.29 10.69 -15.04
C ILE A 263 14.45 11.86 -14.52
N ARG A 264 13.24 11.60 -14.00
CA ARG A 264 12.38 12.63 -13.41
C ARG A 264 13.05 13.34 -12.24
N VAL A 265 13.61 12.57 -11.30
CA VAL A 265 14.36 13.12 -10.15
C VAL A 265 15.57 13.91 -10.63
N ALA A 266 16.32 13.40 -11.61
CA ALA A 266 17.47 14.09 -12.19
C ALA A 266 17.09 15.47 -12.77
N LYS A 267 15.99 15.54 -13.54
CA LYS A 267 15.45 16.80 -14.06
C LYS A 267 15.08 17.78 -12.93
N ASN A 268 14.56 17.30 -11.81
CA ASN A 268 14.31 18.14 -10.65
C ASN A 268 15.60 18.63 -9.97
N LEU A 269 16.62 17.77 -9.85
CA LEU A 269 17.94 18.10 -9.29
C LEU A 269 18.64 19.20 -10.09
N VAL A 270 18.54 19.16 -11.43
CA VAL A 270 19.04 20.24 -12.31
C VAL A 270 18.36 21.56 -11.98
N LYS A 271 17.03 21.57 -11.83
CA LYS A 271 16.26 22.80 -11.53
C LYS A 271 16.64 23.43 -10.19
N VAL A 272 16.99 22.62 -9.20
CA VAL A 272 17.43 23.10 -7.87
C VAL A 272 18.95 23.32 -7.78
N GLY A 273 19.67 23.24 -8.90
CA GLY A 273 21.07 23.68 -9.01
C GLY A 273 22.12 22.64 -8.63
N VAL A 274 21.79 21.35 -8.58
CA VAL A 274 22.79 20.29 -8.36
C VAL A 274 23.61 20.09 -9.62
N THR A 275 24.92 19.88 -9.48
CA THR A 275 25.82 19.71 -10.63
C THR A 275 25.53 18.41 -11.38
N VAL A 276 25.63 18.45 -12.71
CA VAL A 276 25.39 17.28 -13.58
C VAL A 276 26.24 16.08 -13.19
N ASP A 277 27.49 16.32 -12.79
CA ASP A 277 28.42 15.29 -12.33
C ASP A 277 27.89 14.52 -11.09
N ILE A 278 27.36 15.22 -10.08
CA ILE A 278 26.72 14.61 -8.91
C ILE A 278 25.44 13.87 -9.33
N ILE A 279 24.65 14.43 -10.25
CA ILE A 279 23.41 13.82 -10.74
C ILE A 279 23.70 12.49 -11.44
N LEU A 280 24.70 12.43 -12.31
CA LEU A 280 25.08 11.22 -13.04
C LEU A 280 25.57 10.12 -12.07
N ARG A 281 26.43 10.47 -11.11
CA ARG A 281 26.90 9.51 -10.09
C ARG A 281 25.77 8.94 -9.22
N THR A 282 24.80 9.78 -8.86
CA THR A 282 23.76 9.41 -7.89
C THR A 282 22.61 8.64 -8.51
N THR A 283 22.32 8.92 -9.79
CA THR A 283 21.25 8.25 -10.55
C THR A 283 21.74 7.05 -11.36
N GLY A 284 23.03 7.03 -11.74
CA GLY A 284 23.60 6.01 -12.63
C GLY A 284 23.15 6.14 -14.09
N LEU A 285 22.60 7.29 -14.46
CA LEU A 285 22.19 7.62 -15.83
C LEU A 285 23.41 8.00 -16.68
N ALA A 286 23.28 7.85 -18.00
CA ALA A 286 24.21 8.42 -18.96
C ALA A 286 23.84 9.88 -19.28
N ALA A 287 24.82 10.67 -19.74
CA ALA A 287 24.66 12.12 -19.94
C ALA A 287 23.58 12.45 -21.00
N ASP A 288 23.50 11.65 -22.05
CA ASP A 288 22.49 11.75 -23.11
C ASP A 288 21.06 11.50 -22.62
N GLU A 289 20.90 10.77 -21.51
CA GLU A 289 19.59 10.46 -20.92
C GLU A 289 19.00 11.62 -20.11
N LEU A 290 19.82 12.60 -19.74
CA LEU A 290 19.35 13.84 -19.08
C LEU A 290 18.78 14.84 -20.07
N ASP A 291 19.25 14.80 -21.32
CA ASP A 291 18.88 15.73 -22.39
C ASP A 291 17.69 15.24 -23.24
N ALA A 292 17.29 13.96 -23.10
CA ALA A 292 16.13 13.40 -23.80
C ALA A 292 14.80 13.80 -23.12
N SER A 293 13.87 14.32 -23.95
CA SER A 293 12.61 15.01 -23.60
C SER A 293 11.73 14.31 -22.57
#